data_AF-A0A7C5W3A6-F1
#
_entry.id   AF-A0A7C5W3A6-F1
#
_cell.length_a   1.000
_cell.length_b   1.000
_cell.length_c   1.000
_cell.angle_alpha   90.00
_cell.angle_beta   90.00
_cell.angle_gamma   90.00
#
_symmetry.space_group_name_H-M   'P 1'
#
loop_
_entity.id
_entity.type
_entity.pdbx_description
1 polymer ?
#
loop_
_entity_poly.entity_id
_entity_poly.type
_entity_poly.pdbx_seq_one_letter_code
_entity_poly.pdbx_strand_id
1 'polypeptide(L)'
;MKASGILAGTLAAVAAAVLLALYLNPGGLKMRQRRPDEAEPAPPGVPAPSGVPAEVPAEIEDAEDTAAQAVAAEPPPLEKTPAPAAEKEDGLLKYRWVFSFGYGRKREDVDKVKSLIETAAANGLNGIVLSSFGFDGITRWPEKDFELLHEVAGFCEEKGIELVPTGFSVGYGGGALGHDPNFAAALPAKISLVARGGRCVPAAPDENLLKNGNLEEHDNNRFPHFGFHDQPGEVSFADTSVAAEGKTSIRFENFTANPHGHGRIMQKAPAKPGFAYRFSCKIKTEDLQPVSGIQLLVLMEGGTLVSLRPRLQPTQDWTEITADFINVAETEVRAYAGVWGGKTGRFWLDGIRLYEYGTLESIVRREGTSLELRSSDRPATFAEGRDFEEVKNRRDLQYIALTPETTIKEGEKLELSCYKTPFVGHSWGRQVSLCMSNPALYDYWEEQARRLHAVFRYKKILLSMDEIRNGGGCLLCRNSGMSMAEILGDCITKQYNIFKRIDPGIEVLIWSDMLDPAHNARGDYYGVVGDFTGSWKHVPRELIIACWYHRIRDESLRFFSEQGFRTLGAAYYDADNLRGCEEWLVSLKKTRGAVGIMYTSWERKYELLAGFGELVSRGE
;
A
#
# COMPACT_ATOMS: atom_id res chain seq x y z
N MET A 1 74.00 16.08 -44.65
CA MET A 1 73.72 15.06 -43.62
C MET A 1 72.22 14.74 -43.68
N LYS A 2 71.82 13.46 -43.81
CA LYS A 2 70.48 12.97 -44.26
C LYS A 2 69.51 12.73 -43.06
N ALA A 3 68.33 13.35 -43.01
CA ALA A 3 66.94 12.88 -43.33
C ALA A 3 66.50 11.60 -42.57
N SER A 4 65.59 11.57 -41.57
CA SER A 4 64.20 12.06 -41.36
C SER A 4 63.09 11.17 -41.95
N GLY A 5 62.36 10.46 -41.07
CA GLY A 5 61.01 9.93 -41.32
C GLY A 5 60.69 8.57 -40.65
N ILE A 6 59.47 8.46 -40.09
CA ILE A 6 58.71 7.23 -39.71
C ILE A 6 58.97 6.66 -38.29
N LEU A 7 58.02 6.87 -37.36
CA LEU A 7 57.31 5.80 -36.59
C LEU A 7 56.33 6.43 -35.57
N ALA A 8 55.12 6.74 -36.01
CA ALA A 8 53.98 7.05 -35.13
C ALA A 8 52.70 6.53 -35.82
N GLY A 9 52.55 5.20 -35.90
CA GLY A 9 51.49 4.59 -36.72
C GLY A 9 50.96 3.24 -36.26
N THR A 10 51.40 2.68 -35.13
CA THR A 10 51.10 1.26 -34.83
C THR A 10 50.42 0.97 -33.49
N LEU A 11 50.16 1.98 -32.63
CA LEU A 11 49.38 1.76 -31.40
C LEU A 11 47.93 2.22 -31.44
N ALA A 12 47.53 3.07 -32.39
CA ALA A 12 46.13 3.47 -32.55
C ALA A 12 45.26 2.41 -33.29
N ALA A 13 45.89 1.49 -34.02
CA ALA A 13 45.19 0.48 -34.82
C ALA A 13 44.73 -0.76 -34.01
N VAL A 14 45.33 -1.03 -32.85
CA VAL A 14 44.97 -2.21 -32.03
C VAL A 14 43.78 -1.91 -31.10
N ALA A 15 43.62 -0.66 -30.65
CA ALA A 15 42.47 -0.26 -29.83
C ALA A 15 41.16 -0.10 -30.65
N ALA A 16 41.26 0.27 -31.93
CA ALA A 16 40.10 0.35 -32.83
C ALA A 16 39.62 -1.04 -33.32
N ALA A 17 40.51 -2.04 -33.38
CA ALA A 17 40.16 -3.40 -33.81
C ALA A 17 39.41 -4.22 -32.73
N VAL A 18 39.60 -3.91 -31.44
CA VAL A 18 38.84 -4.56 -30.35
C VAL A 18 37.43 -3.96 -30.18
N LEU A 19 37.25 -2.69 -30.55
CA LEU A 19 35.93 -2.03 -30.53
C LEU A 19 35.07 -2.34 -31.77
N LEU A 20 35.68 -2.70 -32.91
CA LEU A 20 34.93 -3.08 -34.12
C LEU A 20 34.57 -4.58 -34.16
N ALA A 21 35.29 -5.45 -33.44
CA ALA A 21 34.97 -6.88 -33.32
C ALA A 21 33.79 -7.19 -32.37
N LEU A 22 33.33 -6.21 -31.58
CA LEU A 22 32.10 -6.31 -30.78
C LEU A 22 30.85 -5.82 -31.51
N TYR A 23 31.00 -5.21 -32.70
CA TYR A 23 29.88 -4.64 -33.47
C TYR A 23 29.50 -5.42 -34.72
N LEU A 24 30.22 -6.49 -35.08
CA LEU A 24 29.96 -7.30 -36.28
C LEU A 24 30.16 -8.78 -35.98
N ASN A 25 29.20 -9.40 -35.27
CA ASN A 25 28.99 -10.84 -35.33
C ASN A 25 27.49 -11.15 -35.49
N PRO A 26 27.07 -11.73 -36.64
CA PRO A 26 25.68 -12.04 -36.94
C PRO A 26 25.30 -13.37 -36.27
N GLY A 27 25.03 -13.30 -34.97
CA GLY A 27 24.43 -14.39 -34.17
C GLY A 27 23.10 -13.94 -33.58
N GLY A 28 22.28 -13.26 -34.40
CA GLY A 28 20.99 -12.73 -34.00
C GLY A 28 20.00 -13.83 -33.68
N LEU A 29 19.63 -13.88 -32.40
CA LEU A 29 18.43 -14.52 -31.87
C LEU A 29 17.26 -14.32 -32.85
N LYS A 30 16.66 -15.43 -33.28
CA LYS A 30 15.36 -15.42 -33.93
C LYS A 30 14.36 -14.76 -32.99
N MET A 31 13.99 -13.51 -33.26
CA MET A 31 12.71 -12.97 -32.83
C MET A 31 11.63 -13.87 -33.41
N ARG A 32 11.02 -14.67 -32.54
CA ARG A 32 9.76 -15.32 -32.85
C ARG A 32 8.72 -14.20 -32.88
N GLN A 33 8.22 -13.88 -34.07
CA GLN A 33 6.99 -13.10 -34.21
C GLN A 33 5.92 -13.77 -33.34
N ARG A 34 5.43 -13.07 -32.31
CA ARG A 34 4.24 -13.48 -31.55
C ARG A 34 3.06 -13.44 -32.52
N ARG A 35 2.28 -14.51 -32.55
CA ARG A 35 0.97 -14.52 -33.21
C ARG A 35 0.00 -13.60 -32.45
N PRO A 36 -1.07 -13.11 -33.08
CA PRO A 36 -2.01 -12.17 -32.45
C PRO A 36 -2.91 -12.75 -31.33
N ASP A 37 -2.75 -14.03 -30.93
CA ASP A 37 -3.74 -14.74 -30.09
C ASP A 37 -3.24 -15.18 -28.70
N GLU A 38 -2.19 -14.56 -28.14
CA GLU A 38 -1.73 -14.84 -26.77
C GLU A 38 -1.82 -13.59 -25.90
N ALA A 39 -3.03 -13.31 -25.42
CA ALA A 39 -3.24 -12.42 -24.28
C ALA A 39 -2.71 -13.10 -23.01
N GLU A 40 -1.85 -12.41 -22.26
CA GLU A 40 -1.44 -12.86 -20.92
C GLU A 40 -2.69 -12.97 -20.02
N PRO A 41 -2.87 -14.10 -19.30
CA PRO A 41 -3.96 -14.21 -18.35
C PRO A 41 -3.76 -13.21 -17.19
N ALA A 42 -4.86 -12.59 -16.79
CA ALA A 42 -4.91 -11.77 -15.58
C ALA A 42 -4.44 -12.60 -14.35
N PRO A 43 -3.78 -11.96 -13.37
CA PRO A 43 -3.33 -12.66 -12.16
C PRO A 43 -4.54 -13.20 -11.37
N PRO A 44 -4.44 -14.41 -10.76
CA PRO A 44 -5.54 -14.98 -9.99
C PRO A 44 -5.76 -14.24 -8.66
N GLY A 45 -7.03 -14.13 -8.29
CA GLY A 45 -7.56 -13.43 -7.12
C GLY A 45 -7.03 -13.85 -5.77
N VAL A 46 -6.95 -12.88 -4.87
CA VAL A 46 -6.65 -13.03 -3.45
C VAL A 46 -7.86 -13.63 -2.74
N PRO A 47 -7.73 -14.73 -1.97
CA PRO A 47 -8.81 -15.21 -1.12
C PRO A 47 -9.06 -14.22 0.03
N ALA A 48 -10.34 -13.96 0.31
CA ALA A 48 -10.79 -13.13 1.43
C ALA A 48 -10.13 -13.56 2.77
N PRO A 49 -9.80 -12.62 3.68
CA PRO A 49 -9.20 -12.96 4.96
C PRO A 49 -10.13 -13.85 5.78
N SER A 50 -9.67 -15.06 6.05
CA SER A 50 -10.24 -16.01 6.99
C SER A 50 -9.59 -15.84 8.36
N GLY A 51 -10.41 -15.65 9.39
CA GLY A 51 -10.08 -15.99 10.78
C GLY A 51 -9.41 -14.89 11.60
N VAL A 52 -10.21 -14.20 12.41
CA VAL A 52 -9.78 -13.70 13.73
C VAL A 52 -10.11 -14.81 14.73
N PRO A 53 -9.17 -15.31 15.56
CA PRO A 53 -9.55 -16.13 16.70
C PRO A 53 -10.03 -15.21 17.83
N ALA A 54 -11.25 -15.46 18.28
CA ALA A 54 -11.72 -15.02 19.58
C ALA A 54 -11.20 -15.96 20.68
N GLU A 55 -11.17 -15.42 21.90
CA GLU A 55 -11.00 -16.07 23.22
C GLU A 55 -9.56 -16.14 23.77
N VAL A 56 -9.25 -15.14 24.60
CA VAL A 56 -8.29 -15.23 25.71
C VAL A 56 -9.10 -15.63 26.96
N PRO A 57 -8.70 -16.64 27.75
CA PRO A 57 -9.43 -17.00 28.95
C PRO A 57 -9.17 -16.00 30.08
N ALA A 58 -10.24 -15.72 30.83
CA ALA A 58 -10.24 -14.91 32.03
C ALA A 58 -9.55 -15.63 33.19
N GLU A 59 -8.69 -14.90 33.90
CA GLU A 59 -8.48 -14.86 35.36
C GLU A 59 -7.04 -14.38 35.65
N ILE A 60 -6.92 -13.24 36.34
CA ILE A 60 -6.06 -13.01 37.51
C ILE A 60 -6.35 -11.60 38.03
N GLU A 61 -6.56 -11.54 39.34
CA GLU A 61 -6.93 -10.40 40.18
C GLU A 61 -5.86 -9.30 40.28
N ASP A 62 -6.37 -8.07 40.48
CA ASP A 62 -5.87 -6.91 41.21
C ASP A 62 -4.37 -6.72 41.45
N ALA A 63 -3.84 -5.62 40.89
CA ALA A 63 -2.96 -4.69 41.61
C ALA A 63 -2.96 -3.31 40.93
N GLU A 64 -3.44 -2.31 41.67
CA GLU A 64 -3.34 -0.89 41.38
C GLU A 64 -1.87 -0.44 41.23
N ASP A 65 -1.53 0.36 40.21
CA ASP A 65 -0.83 1.63 40.42
C ASP A 65 -0.89 2.55 39.19
N THR A 66 -0.66 3.83 39.47
CA THR A 66 -1.23 5.02 38.85
C THR A 66 -0.25 5.75 37.91
N ALA A 67 -0.70 6.18 36.72
CA ALA A 67 -0.11 7.31 35.98
C ALA A 67 -1.02 7.86 34.86
N ALA A 68 -1.77 8.93 35.20
CA ALA A 68 -2.21 10.06 34.39
C ALA A 68 -2.74 9.83 32.94
N GLN A 69 -4.05 9.54 32.84
CA GLN A 69 -4.85 9.86 31.64
C GLN A 69 -5.31 11.32 31.70
N ALA A 70 -4.91 12.13 30.72
CA ALA A 70 -5.59 13.38 30.42
C ALA A 70 -6.90 13.04 29.68
N VAL A 71 -8.01 13.03 30.42
CA VAL A 71 -9.36 12.90 29.85
C VAL A 71 -9.67 14.18 29.09
N ALA A 72 -9.56 14.14 27.76
CA ALA A 72 -10.10 15.18 26.90
C ALA A 72 -11.63 15.15 27.01
N ALA A 73 -12.22 16.27 27.43
CA ALA A 73 -13.66 16.42 27.53
C ALA A 73 -14.34 16.17 26.17
N GLU A 74 -15.42 15.39 26.17
CA GLU A 74 -16.25 15.20 24.97
C GLU A 74 -16.76 16.55 24.45
N PRO A 75 -16.54 16.88 23.16
CA PRO A 75 -17.21 18.03 22.57
C PRO A 75 -18.72 17.78 22.51
N PRO A 76 -19.55 18.85 22.59
CA PRO A 76 -21.00 18.70 22.63
C PRO A 76 -21.52 18.01 21.35
N PRO A 77 -22.52 17.11 21.47
CA PRO A 77 -23.11 16.46 20.31
C PRO A 77 -23.76 17.51 19.40
N LEU A 78 -23.26 17.61 18.16
CA LEU A 78 -23.93 18.34 17.09
C LEU A 78 -25.29 17.69 16.83
N GLU A 79 -26.36 18.50 16.72
CA GLU A 79 -27.75 18.04 16.60
C GLU A 79 -27.91 16.96 15.53
N LYS A 80 -28.44 15.79 15.95
CA LYS A 80 -28.74 14.67 15.06
C LYS A 80 -29.95 15.02 14.20
N THR A 81 -29.73 15.48 12.98
CA THR A 81 -30.81 15.54 11.98
C THR A 81 -31.04 14.12 11.43
N PRO A 82 -32.27 13.59 11.46
CA PRO A 82 -32.53 12.26 10.88
C PRO A 82 -32.25 12.28 9.38
N ALA A 83 -31.54 11.25 8.86
CA ALA A 83 -31.24 11.10 7.43
C ALA A 83 -32.50 11.28 6.56
N PRO A 84 -32.45 11.81 5.33
CA PRO A 84 -33.63 11.82 4.45
C PRO A 84 -34.12 10.39 4.14
N ALA A 85 -35.38 10.23 3.70
CA ALA A 85 -35.87 8.95 3.19
C ALA A 85 -34.97 8.44 2.03
N ALA A 86 -34.98 7.14 1.75
CA ALA A 86 -34.23 6.61 0.60
C ALA A 86 -34.62 7.37 -0.68
N GLU A 87 -33.62 7.87 -1.43
CA GLU A 87 -33.87 8.58 -2.68
C GLU A 87 -34.11 7.55 -3.79
N LYS A 88 -35.39 7.33 -4.11
CA LYS A 88 -35.81 6.48 -5.22
C LYS A 88 -36.39 7.33 -6.35
N GLU A 89 -36.00 7.00 -7.58
CA GLU A 89 -36.66 7.49 -8.81
C GLU A 89 -37.48 6.32 -9.37
N ASP A 90 -38.79 6.49 -9.49
CA ASP A 90 -39.73 5.47 -9.98
C ASP A 90 -39.62 4.10 -9.28
N GLY A 91 -39.34 4.10 -7.97
CA GLY A 91 -39.18 2.89 -7.15
C GLY A 91 -37.79 2.25 -7.20
N LEU A 92 -36.90 2.74 -8.07
CA LEU A 92 -35.51 2.29 -8.22
C LEU A 92 -34.53 3.14 -7.42
N LEU A 93 -33.38 2.56 -7.05
CA LEU A 93 -32.27 3.35 -6.49
C LEU A 93 -31.81 4.38 -7.52
N LYS A 94 -31.64 5.64 -7.10
CA LYS A 94 -31.25 6.76 -7.95
C LYS A 94 -29.95 6.51 -8.72
N TYR A 95 -28.91 5.98 -8.06
CA TYR A 95 -27.62 5.67 -8.67
C TYR A 95 -27.47 4.17 -8.93
N ARG A 96 -27.35 3.79 -10.20
CA ARG A 96 -27.14 2.42 -10.65
C ARG A 96 -25.91 2.42 -11.53
N TRP A 97 -24.76 2.16 -10.93
CA TRP A 97 -23.47 2.49 -11.55
C TRP A 97 -22.61 1.27 -11.83
N VAL A 98 -21.60 1.47 -12.69
CA VAL A 98 -20.48 0.56 -12.87
C VAL A 98 -19.17 1.24 -12.54
N PHE A 99 -18.27 0.53 -11.87
CA PHE A 99 -16.91 0.96 -11.60
C PHE A 99 -15.96 0.36 -12.63
N SER A 100 -15.36 1.22 -13.46
CA SER A 100 -14.38 0.83 -14.46
C SER A 100 -12.98 0.84 -13.87
N PHE A 101 -12.36 -0.35 -13.82
CA PHE A 101 -11.05 -0.60 -13.23
C PHE A 101 -10.09 -1.20 -14.26
N GLY A 102 -8.83 -0.77 -14.19
CA GLY A 102 -7.74 -1.32 -15.00
C GLY A 102 -7.71 -0.87 -16.47
N TYR A 103 -8.58 0.07 -16.87
CA TYR A 103 -8.58 0.66 -18.22
C TYR A 103 -8.10 2.11 -18.18
N GLY A 104 -6.91 2.37 -18.71
CA GLY A 104 -6.24 3.66 -18.67
C GLY A 104 -6.43 4.52 -19.92
N ARG A 105 -5.53 5.49 -20.10
CA ARG A 105 -5.57 6.48 -21.19
C ARG A 105 -4.84 5.98 -22.44
N LYS A 106 -5.36 4.91 -23.04
CA LYS A 106 -4.92 4.42 -24.36
C LYS A 106 -6.12 3.97 -25.19
N ARG A 107 -5.98 3.97 -26.52
CA ARG A 107 -7.06 3.67 -27.47
C ARG A 107 -7.83 2.39 -27.13
N GLU A 108 -7.11 1.28 -26.97
CA GLU A 108 -7.70 -0.03 -26.63
C GLU A 108 -8.54 0.02 -25.34
N ASP A 109 -8.06 0.73 -24.32
CA ASP A 109 -8.74 0.84 -23.04
C ASP A 109 -9.98 1.75 -23.14
N VAL A 110 -9.91 2.83 -23.92
CA VAL A 110 -11.06 3.69 -24.23
C VAL A 110 -12.14 2.89 -24.95
N ASP A 111 -11.76 2.03 -25.91
CA ASP A 111 -12.72 1.19 -26.62
C ASP A 111 -13.39 0.19 -25.64
N LYS A 112 -12.64 -0.38 -24.68
CA LYS A 112 -13.20 -1.21 -23.60
C LYS A 112 -14.15 -0.43 -22.69
N VAL A 113 -13.77 0.78 -22.29
CA VAL A 113 -14.62 1.67 -21.48
C VAL A 113 -15.92 1.97 -22.22
N LYS A 114 -15.86 2.26 -23.53
CA LYS A 114 -17.06 2.45 -24.37
C LYS A 114 -17.95 1.22 -24.40
N SER A 115 -17.41 0.01 -24.55
CA SER A 115 -18.21 -1.22 -24.46
C SER A 115 -18.89 -1.40 -23.10
N LEU A 116 -18.24 -1.01 -22.00
CA LEU A 116 -18.88 -1.00 -20.68
C LEU A 116 -20.01 0.02 -20.60
N ILE A 117 -19.82 1.22 -21.16
CA ILE A 117 -20.85 2.28 -21.22
C ILE A 117 -22.05 1.81 -22.04
N GLU A 118 -21.84 1.17 -23.19
CA GLU A 118 -22.92 0.59 -24.00
C GLU A 118 -23.70 -0.47 -23.23
N THR A 119 -22.98 -1.40 -22.59
CA THR A 119 -23.59 -2.46 -21.78
C THR A 119 -24.38 -1.86 -20.61
N ALA A 120 -23.82 -0.86 -19.93
CA ALA A 120 -24.45 -0.17 -18.82
C ALA A 120 -25.76 0.51 -19.27
N ALA A 121 -25.70 1.33 -20.32
CA ALA A 121 -26.85 2.08 -20.83
C ALA A 121 -27.96 1.15 -21.34
N ALA A 122 -27.59 0.08 -22.07
CA ALA A 122 -28.55 -0.89 -22.59
C ALA A 122 -29.30 -1.67 -21.49
N ASN A 123 -28.73 -1.74 -20.28
CA ASN A 123 -29.26 -2.51 -19.17
C ASN A 123 -29.69 -1.63 -17.97
N GLY A 124 -29.97 -0.34 -18.19
CA GLY A 124 -30.62 0.53 -17.20
C GLY A 124 -29.70 1.12 -16.11
N LEU A 125 -28.39 0.93 -16.23
CA LEU A 125 -27.40 1.67 -15.44
C LEU A 125 -27.30 3.11 -15.96
N ASN A 126 -26.96 4.05 -15.07
CA ASN A 126 -26.99 5.48 -15.36
C ASN A 126 -25.70 6.23 -14.98
N GLY A 127 -24.63 5.52 -14.63
CA GLY A 127 -23.35 6.15 -14.31
C GLY A 127 -22.17 5.19 -14.40
N ILE A 128 -21.00 5.76 -14.67
CA ILE A 128 -19.72 5.06 -14.71
C ILE A 128 -18.68 5.81 -13.89
N VAL A 129 -18.03 5.10 -12.97
CA VAL A 129 -16.86 5.61 -12.26
C VAL A 129 -15.59 5.20 -13.01
N LEU A 130 -14.75 6.15 -13.40
CA LEU A 130 -13.47 5.88 -14.09
C LEU A 130 -12.29 5.96 -13.12
N SER A 131 -11.72 4.80 -12.77
CA SER A 131 -10.66 4.74 -11.74
C SER A 131 -9.23 4.83 -12.24
N SER A 132 -8.99 4.39 -13.46
CA SER A 132 -7.63 4.17 -13.95
C SER A 132 -7.15 5.26 -14.90
N PHE A 133 -7.90 6.35 -14.98
CA PHE A 133 -7.51 7.54 -15.74
C PHE A 133 -6.52 8.43 -14.98
N GLY A 134 -6.29 8.26 -13.67
CA GLY A 134 -5.27 9.04 -12.94
C GLY A 134 -5.53 10.55 -12.93
N PHE A 135 -6.79 10.95 -12.66
CA PHE A 135 -7.25 12.33 -12.70
C PHE A 135 -6.54 13.26 -11.72
N ASP A 136 -5.97 12.71 -10.65
CA ASP A 136 -5.17 13.43 -9.65
C ASP A 136 -3.73 13.74 -10.13
N GLY A 137 -3.47 13.65 -11.44
CA GLY A 137 -2.26 14.15 -12.10
C GLY A 137 -2.53 14.87 -13.42
N ILE A 138 -3.78 15.31 -13.63
CA ILE A 138 -4.27 15.85 -14.90
C ILE A 138 -3.51 17.09 -15.41
N THR A 139 -2.92 17.91 -14.54
CA THR A 139 -2.17 19.10 -14.97
C THR A 139 -0.88 18.76 -15.72
N ARG A 140 -0.42 17.51 -15.65
CA ARG A 140 0.76 17.01 -16.37
C ARG A 140 0.43 16.12 -17.57
N TRP A 141 -0.84 15.98 -17.91
CA TRP A 141 -1.23 15.14 -19.05
C TRP A 141 -0.82 15.79 -20.38
N PRO A 142 -0.38 14.99 -21.38
CA PRO A 142 -0.20 15.46 -22.74
C PRO A 142 -1.55 15.65 -23.45
N GLU A 143 -1.58 16.45 -24.54
CA GLU A 143 -2.82 16.80 -25.26
C GLU A 143 -3.67 15.59 -25.68
N LYS A 144 -3.01 14.55 -26.20
CA LYS A 144 -3.66 13.30 -26.62
C LYS A 144 -4.50 12.63 -25.52
N ASP A 145 -4.12 12.80 -24.24
CA ASP A 145 -4.83 12.19 -23.13
C ASP A 145 -6.15 12.95 -22.85
N PHE A 146 -6.19 14.26 -23.13
CA PHE A 146 -7.42 15.06 -23.09
C PHE A 146 -8.38 14.67 -24.22
N GLU A 147 -7.88 14.43 -25.43
CA GLU A 147 -8.71 13.94 -26.56
C GLU A 147 -9.44 12.64 -26.20
N LEU A 148 -8.73 11.68 -25.58
CA LEU A 148 -9.32 10.42 -25.12
C LEU A 148 -10.39 10.64 -24.03
N LEU A 149 -10.16 11.58 -23.11
CA LEU A 149 -11.15 11.92 -22.08
C LEU A 149 -12.39 12.58 -22.69
N HIS A 150 -12.22 13.52 -23.62
CA HIS A 150 -13.34 14.15 -24.32
C HIS A 150 -14.17 13.13 -25.10
N GLU A 151 -13.52 12.14 -25.71
CA GLU A 151 -14.21 11.07 -26.41
C GLU A 151 -15.06 10.21 -25.47
N VAL A 152 -14.54 9.84 -24.29
CA VAL A 152 -15.32 9.09 -23.29
C VAL A 152 -16.45 9.94 -22.72
N ALA A 153 -16.18 11.21 -22.40
CA ALA A 153 -17.19 12.13 -21.88
C ALA A 153 -18.35 12.34 -22.87
N GLY A 154 -18.03 12.61 -24.15
CA GLY A 154 -19.05 12.76 -25.20
C GLY A 154 -19.86 11.48 -25.42
N PHE A 155 -19.22 10.30 -25.31
CA PHE A 155 -19.93 9.03 -25.41
C PHE A 155 -20.85 8.77 -24.21
N CYS A 156 -20.42 9.12 -23.01
CA CYS A 156 -21.27 9.10 -21.82
C CYS A 156 -22.50 10.01 -21.99
N GLU A 157 -22.32 11.24 -22.49
CA GLU A 157 -23.42 12.17 -22.78
C GLU A 157 -24.41 11.58 -23.81
N GLU A 158 -23.90 11.02 -24.91
CA GLU A 158 -24.72 10.37 -25.94
C GLU A 158 -25.57 9.21 -25.37
N LYS A 159 -25.01 8.43 -24.44
CA LYS A 159 -25.68 7.29 -23.82
C LYS A 159 -26.48 7.63 -22.56
N GLY A 160 -26.49 8.89 -22.13
CA GLY A 160 -27.14 9.30 -20.87
C GLY A 160 -26.52 8.68 -19.61
N ILE A 161 -25.21 8.39 -19.65
CA ILE A 161 -24.44 7.85 -18.54
C ILE A 161 -23.69 8.99 -17.86
N GLU A 162 -23.87 9.18 -16.55
CA GLU A 162 -23.07 10.15 -15.79
C GLU A 162 -21.62 9.67 -15.67
N LEU A 163 -20.68 10.48 -16.13
CA LEU A 163 -19.24 10.23 -15.97
C LEU A 163 -18.77 10.73 -14.60
N VAL A 164 -18.29 9.81 -13.76
CA VAL A 164 -17.81 10.10 -12.40
C VAL A 164 -16.30 9.87 -12.30
N PRO A 165 -15.47 10.91 -12.15
CA PRO A 165 -14.06 10.73 -11.85
C PRO A 165 -13.84 10.15 -10.44
N THR A 166 -12.75 9.41 -10.27
CA THR A 166 -12.24 9.03 -8.94
C THR A 166 -10.73 9.24 -8.86
N GLY A 167 -10.21 9.45 -7.65
CA GLY A 167 -8.80 9.75 -7.39
C GLY A 167 -8.60 10.46 -6.06
N PHE A 168 -7.55 11.30 -6.00
CA PHE A 168 -7.21 12.11 -4.82
C PHE A 168 -6.91 11.26 -3.57
N SER A 169 -6.25 10.11 -3.80
CA SER A 169 -6.04 9.09 -2.77
C SER A 169 -4.95 9.47 -1.79
N VAL A 170 -5.27 9.42 -0.50
CA VAL A 170 -4.25 9.36 0.56
C VAL A 170 -3.68 7.96 0.70
N GLY A 171 -4.47 6.90 0.55
CA GLY A 171 -4.06 5.52 0.79
C GLY A 171 -2.98 5.01 -0.17
N TYR A 172 -3.03 5.45 -1.43
CA TYR A 172 -2.13 4.99 -2.50
C TYR A 172 -1.22 6.07 -3.08
N GLY A 173 -1.49 7.35 -2.80
CA GLY A 173 -0.68 8.51 -3.18
C GLY A 173 -0.67 8.91 -4.66
N GLY A 174 -1.05 8.00 -5.57
CA GLY A 174 -1.46 8.29 -6.94
C GLY A 174 -0.60 9.31 -7.69
N GLY A 175 -1.26 10.24 -8.38
CA GLY A 175 -0.62 11.31 -9.14
C GLY A 175 0.18 12.29 -8.27
N ALA A 176 -0.15 12.39 -6.98
CA ALA A 176 0.52 13.29 -6.03
C ALA A 176 1.97 12.85 -5.74
N LEU A 177 2.22 11.56 -5.48
CA LEU A 177 3.60 11.06 -5.32
C LEU A 177 4.41 11.11 -6.62
N GLY A 178 3.75 11.01 -7.77
CA GLY A 178 4.37 11.22 -9.08
C GLY A 178 4.69 12.69 -9.38
N HIS A 179 4.12 13.64 -8.63
CA HIS A 179 4.46 15.06 -8.69
C HIS A 179 5.61 15.39 -7.73
N ASP A 180 5.43 15.04 -6.46
CA ASP A 180 6.42 15.28 -5.42
C ASP A 180 6.45 14.09 -4.44
N PRO A 181 7.54 13.29 -4.42
CA PRO A 181 7.67 12.18 -3.47
C PRO A 181 7.69 12.65 -2.01
N ASN A 182 7.91 13.94 -1.73
CA ASN A 182 7.85 14.49 -0.38
C ASN A 182 6.44 14.58 0.17
N PHE A 183 5.40 14.42 -0.65
CA PHE A 183 4.02 14.37 -0.15
C PHE A 183 3.71 13.10 0.65
N ALA A 184 4.60 12.11 0.64
CA ALA A 184 4.46 10.89 1.42
C ALA A 184 4.28 11.16 2.94
N ALA A 185 3.51 10.28 3.58
CA ALA A 185 3.60 10.05 5.01
C ALA A 185 5.05 9.73 5.37
N ALA A 186 5.45 10.08 6.58
CA ALA A 186 6.83 9.91 7.01
C ALA A 186 6.88 9.52 8.49
N LEU A 187 7.74 8.56 8.81
CA LEU A 187 8.03 8.15 10.18
C LEU A 187 9.47 8.58 10.54
N PRO A 188 9.71 9.01 11.79
CA PRO A 188 11.06 9.31 12.25
C PRO A 188 11.91 8.05 12.18
N ALA A 189 13.13 8.19 11.67
CA ALA A 189 14.07 7.09 11.51
C ALA A 189 15.51 7.55 11.77
N LYS A 190 16.31 6.65 12.33
CA LYS A 190 17.74 6.79 12.53
C LYS A 190 18.48 5.83 11.61
N ILE A 191 19.52 6.34 10.97
CA ILE A 191 20.37 5.57 10.06
C ILE A 191 21.81 5.67 10.55
N SER A 192 22.40 4.52 10.86
CA SER A 192 23.84 4.41 11.16
C SER A 192 24.64 4.57 9.88
N LEU A 193 25.62 5.48 9.88
CA LEU A 193 26.47 5.80 8.74
C LEU A 193 27.96 5.72 9.15
N VAL A 194 28.83 5.55 8.15
CA VAL A 194 30.29 5.65 8.31
C VAL A 194 30.84 6.57 7.21
N ALA A 195 31.72 7.48 7.58
CA ALA A 195 32.45 8.31 6.63
C ALA A 195 33.51 7.47 5.88
N ARG A 196 33.43 7.41 4.54
CA ARG A 196 34.38 6.72 3.67
C ARG A 196 34.60 7.48 2.38
N GLY A 197 35.84 7.86 2.11
CA GLY A 197 36.25 8.45 0.83
C GLY A 197 35.45 9.70 0.46
N GLY A 198 35.25 10.61 1.41
CA GLY A 198 34.48 11.85 1.20
C GLY A 198 32.96 11.66 1.12
N ARG A 199 32.44 10.55 1.65
CA ARG A 199 31.00 10.22 1.64
C ARG A 199 30.57 9.65 2.98
N CYS A 200 29.33 9.89 3.41
CA CYS A 200 28.67 9.09 4.43
C CYS A 200 27.89 7.96 3.75
N VAL A 201 28.25 6.72 4.04
CA VAL A 201 27.55 5.52 3.53
C VAL A 201 26.83 4.82 4.67
N PRO A 202 25.71 4.12 4.42
CA PRO A 202 25.14 3.16 5.36
C PRO A 202 26.21 2.29 5.99
N ALA A 203 26.22 2.23 7.32
CA ALA A 203 27.02 1.24 8.03
C ALA A 203 26.59 -0.16 7.57
N ALA A 204 27.53 -1.11 7.53
CA ALA A 204 27.17 -2.51 7.33
C ALA A 204 26.17 -2.91 8.42
N PRO A 205 25.14 -3.70 8.09
CA PRO A 205 24.18 -4.13 9.09
C PRO A 205 24.89 -4.84 10.24
N ASP A 206 24.37 -4.65 11.45
CA ASP A 206 24.85 -5.32 12.65
C ASP A 206 24.74 -6.86 12.53
N GLU A 207 25.20 -7.55 13.58
CA GLU A 207 24.91 -8.97 13.77
C GLU A 207 23.41 -9.26 13.68
N ASN A 208 23.07 -10.48 13.24
CA ASN A 208 21.69 -10.93 13.21
C ASN A 208 21.09 -10.88 14.63
N LEU A 209 20.00 -10.14 14.78
CA LEU A 209 19.27 -10.03 16.05
C LEU A 209 18.58 -11.34 16.42
N LEU A 210 18.37 -12.23 15.45
CA LEU A 210 17.90 -13.60 15.70
C LEU A 210 19.07 -14.51 16.04
N LYS A 211 18.97 -15.18 17.19
CA LYS A 211 19.84 -16.28 17.59
C LYS A 211 19.55 -17.50 16.71
N ASN A 212 20.59 -18.24 16.31
CA ASN A 212 20.47 -19.43 15.46
C ASN A 212 19.70 -19.18 14.15
N GLY A 213 19.75 -17.98 13.59
CA GLY A 213 19.06 -17.65 12.33
C GLY A 213 19.58 -18.41 11.11
N ASN A 214 20.78 -18.98 11.19
CA ASN A 214 21.36 -19.90 10.21
C ASN A 214 20.87 -21.36 10.38
N LEU A 215 20.07 -21.66 11.40
CA LEU A 215 19.42 -22.95 11.63
C LEU A 215 20.36 -24.17 11.83
N GLU A 216 21.65 -23.93 12.05
CA GLU A 216 22.64 -25.00 12.20
C GLU A 216 22.53 -25.73 13.55
N GLU A 217 22.02 -25.05 14.58
CA GLU A 217 21.79 -25.67 15.88
C GLU A 217 20.38 -26.27 15.91
N HIS A 218 20.28 -27.59 16.10
CA HIS A 218 19.00 -28.27 16.28
C HIS A 218 19.12 -29.50 17.19
N ASP A 219 18.06 -29.80 17.93
CA ASP A 219 17.88 -31.07 18.64
C ASP A 219 16.69 -31.80 18.01
N ASN A 220 16.98 -32.86 17.27
CA ASN A 220 16.03 -33.53 16.38
C ASN A 220 15.38 -32.50 15.43
N ASN A 221 14.07 -32.27 15.55
CA ASN A 221 13.32 -31.31 14.73
C ASN A 221 13.06 -29.96 15.43
N ARG A 222 13.73 -29.70 16.57
CA ARG A 222 13.61 -28.43 17.30
C ARG A 222 14.83 -27.54 17.08
N PHE A 223 14.58 -26.26 16.83
CA PHE A 223 15.62 -25.25 16.65
C PHE A 223 15.70 -24.39 17.91
N PRO A 224 16.77 -24.48 18.72
CA PRO A 224 16.96 -23.63 19.89
C PRO A 224 16.82 -22.14 19.57
N HIS A 225 16.40 -21.38 20.57
CA HIS A 225 16.09 -19.93 20.51
C HIS A 225 14.85 -19.52 19.73
N PHE A 226 14.33 -20.34 18.82
CA PHE A 226 13.01 -20.12 18.27
C PHE A 226 11.95 -20.56 19.28
N GLY A 227 11.33 -19.58 19.93
CA GLY A 227 10.30 -19.80 20.95
C GLY A 227 9.03 -20.46 20.38
N PHE A 228 8.92 -20.58 19.06
CA PHE A 228 7.79 -21.20 18.39
C PHE A 228 8.19 -21.77 17.03
N HIS A 229 7.72 -22.98 16.74
CA HIS A 229 7.47 -23.45 15.37
C HIS A 229 6.37 -24.52 15.38
N ASP A 230 5.56 -24.58 14.31
CA ASP A 230 4.40 -25.48 14.25
C ASP A 230 4.84 -26.96 14.22
N GLN A 231 4.49 -27.71 15.26
CA GLN A 231 4.59 -29.19 15.37
C GLN A 231 5.92 -29.80 14.88
N PRO A 232 7.04 -29.59 15.62
CA PRO A 232 8.32 -30.28 15.38
C PRO A 232 8.20 -31.80 15.15
N GLY A 233 8.67 -32.28 14.00
CA GLY A 233 8.66 -33.69 13.60
C GLY A 233 7.37 -34.18 12.96
N GLU A 234 6.37 -33.32 12.81
CA GLU A 234 5.10 -33.64 12.14
C GLU A 234 4.79 -32.65 11.01
N VAL A 235 5.01 -31.35 11.24
CA VAL A 235 4.86 -30.29 10.23
C VAL A 235 6.19 -29.61 9.95
N SER A 236 7.01 -29.34 10.96
CA SER A 236 8.33 -28.71 10.79
C SER A 236 9.47 -29.70 11.08
N PHE A 237 10.49 -29.72 10.22
CA PHE A 237 11.58 -30.70 10.26
C PHE A 237 12.94 -30.03 10.09
N ALA A 238 13.95 -30.51 10.81
CA ALA A 238 15.33 -30.19 10.47
C ALA A 238 15.76 -31.01 9.25
N ASP A 239 16.19 -30.33 8.18
CA ASP A 239 16.57 -30.97 6.92
C ASP A 239 18.04 -30.71 6.62
N THR A 240 18.84 -31.77 6.65
CA THR A 240 20.28 -31.73 6.38
C THR A 240 20.64 -32.14 4.95
N SER A 241 19.62 -32.44 4.13
CA SER A 241 19.80 -32.85 2.72
C SER A 241 19.60 -31.69 1.75
N VAL A 242 18.80 -30.69 2.14
CA VAL A 242 18.50 -29.50 1.35
C VAL A 242 18.77 -28.29 2.23
N ALA A 243 19.77 -27.49 1.86
CA ALA A 243 20.11 -26.24 2.54
C ALA A 243 20.52 -25.18 1.52
N ALA A 244 20.26 -23.92 1.83
CA ALA A 244 20.67 -22.76 1.04
C ALA A 244 22.03 -22.23 1.51
N GLU A 245 22.29 -22.34 2.80
CA GLU A 245 23.52 -21.99 3.49
C GLU A 245 23.86 -23.11 4.49
N GLY A 246 25.13 -23.22 4.89
CA GLY A 246 25.52 -24.20 5.90
C GLY A 246 25.17 -25.64 5.52
N LYS A 247 24.59 -26.37 6.47
CA LYS A 247 24.24 -27.79 6.37
C LYS A 247 22.77 -28.05 6.68
N THR A 248 22.08 -27.16 7.37
CA THR A 248 20.72 -27.41 7.87
C THR A 248 19.77 -26.29 7.46
N SER A 249 18.61 -26.66 6.92
CA SER A 249 17.47 -25.76 6.80
C SER A 249 16.27 -26.30 7.58
N ILE A 250 15.23 -25.47 7.72
CA ILE A 250 13.94 -25.95 8.24
C ILE A 250 12.99 -26.23 7.09
N ARG A 251 12.53 -27.48 6.99
CA ARG A 251 11.52 -27.92 6.02
C ARG A 251 10.15 -27.95 6.68
N PHE A 252 9.12 -27.55 5.94
CA PHE A 252 7.73 -27.66 6.34
C PHE A 252 6.92 -28.47 5.33
N GLU A 253 6.10 -29.40 5.82
CA GLU A 253 5.18 -30.21 5.00
C GLU A 253 3.99 -30.72 5.84
N ASN A 254 3.17 -31.61 5.28
CA ASN A 254 2.08 -32.29 6.02
C ASN A 254 1.10 -31.32 6.70
N PHE A 255 0.75 -30.23 6.01
CA PHE A 255 -0.05 -29.14 6.57
C PHE A 255 -1.43 -29.57 7.08
N THR A 256 -1.98 -30.68 6.58
CA THR A 256 -3.26 -31.24 7.04
C THR A 256 -3.24 -31.75 8.49
N ALA A 257 -2.06 -31.99 9.07
CA ALA A 257 -1.92 -32.30 10.50
C ALA A 257 -2.15 -31.08 11.40
N ASN A 258 -2.01 -29.87 10.85
CA ASN A 258 -2.40 -28.64 11.51
C ASN A 258 -3.85 -28.28 11.11
N PRO A 259 -4.78 -28.07 12.06
CA PRO A 259 -6.20 -27.81 11.74
C PRO A 259 -6.42 -26.53 10.92
N HIS A 260 -5.43 -25.64 10.90
CA HIS A 260 -5.45 -24.39 10.13
C HIS A 260 -4.45 -24.39 8.95
N GLY A 261 -3.76 -25.51 8.70
CA GLY A 261 -2.76 -25.59 7.65
C GLY A 261 -1.49 -24.76 7.91
N HIS A 262 -1.19 -24.44 9.18
CA HIS A 262 -0.05 -23.60 9.51
C HIS A 262 1.27 -24.39 9.52
N GLY A 263 2.32 -23.78 8.99
CA GLY A 263 3.71 -24.22 9.11
C GLY A 263 4.62 -23.01 9.25
N ARG A 264 4.94 -22.60 10.48
CA ARG A 264 5.62 -21.33 10.77
C ARG A 264 6.71 -21.53 11.81
N ILE A 265 7.64 -20.58 11.85
CA ILE A 265 8.68 -20.44 12.88
C ILE A 265 8.74 -18.98 13.35
N MET A 266 9.01 -18.76 14.64
CA MET A 266 9.10 -17.42 15.21
C MET A 266 10.14 -17.31 16.32
N GLN A 267 10.77 -16.14 16.37
CA GLN A 267 11.61 -15.70 17.47
C GLN A 267 11.27 -14.25 17.87
N LYS A 268 11.34 -13.99 19.17
CA LYS A 268 11.33 -12.64 19.75
C LYS A 268 12.70 -12.01 19.59
N ALA A 269 12.75 -10.75 19.19
CA ALA A 269 14.00 -10.02 19.03
C ALA A 269 13.93 -8.63 19.65
N PRO A 270 15.03 -8.13 20.24
CA PRO A 270 15.09 -6.75 20.70
C PRO A 270 14.99 -5.79 19.51
N ALA A 271 14.30 -4.68 19.70
CA ALA A 271 14.20 -3.59 18.74
C ALA A 271 14.49 -2.25 19.42
N LYS A 272 15.00 -1.28 18.66
CA LYS A 272 15.27 0.08 19.12
C LYS A 272 14.21 1.01 18.52
N PRO A 273 13.55 1.83 19.33
CA PRO A 273 12.63 2.86 18.83
C PRO A 273 13.32 3.81 17.85
N GLY A 274 12.64 4.12 16.75
CA GLY A 274 13.09 5.04 15.71
C GLY A 274 14.14 4.47 14.77
N PHE A 275 14.34 3.16 14.69
CA PHE A 275 15.25 2.52 13.73
C PHE A 275 14.48 1.76 12.63
N ALA A 276 15.08 1.67 11.46
CA ALA A 276 14.58 0.82 10.38
C ALA A 276 15.23 -0.56 10.44
N TYR A 277 14.47 -1.58 10.08
CA TYR A 277 14.83 -2.99 10.18
C TYR A 277 14.53 -3.71 8.88
N ARG A 278 15.34 -4.72 8.58
CA ARG A 278 15.08 -5.69 7.53
C ARG A 278 14.93 -7.08 8.15
N PHE A 279 13.83 -7.73 7.81
CA PHE A 279 13.59 -9.14 8.09
C PHE A 279 13.66 -9.92 6.77
N SER A 280 14.57 -10.91 6.68
CA SER A 280 14.77 -11.70 5.47
C SER A 280 14.91 -13.19 5.76
N CYS A 281 14.63 -14.00 4.75
CA CYS A 281 15.03 -15.41 4.70
C CYS A 281 15.14 -15.88 3.24
N LYS A 282 15.84 -16.98 3.04
CA LYS A 282 15.80 -17.75 1.79
C LYS A 282 14.66 -18.75 1.85
N ILE A 283 13.95 -18.89 0.74
CA ILE A 283 12.84 -19.84 0.59
C ILE A 283 12.97 -20.67 -0.68
N LYS A 284 12.70 -21.96 -0.56
CA LYS A 284 12.53 -22.92 -1.66
C LYS A 284 11.16 -23.59 -1.54
N THR A 285 10.50 -23.88 -2.65
CA THR A 285 9.17 -24.52 -2.66
C THR A 285 9.16 -25.74 -3.58
N GLU A 286 8.36 -26.73 -3.23
CA GLU A 286 8.08 -27.91 -4.06
C GLU A 286 6.60 -28.28 -3.94
N ASP A 287 5.88 -28.11 -5.04
CA ASP A 287 4.43 -28.36 -5.21
C ASP A 287 3.57 -27.74 -4.09
N LEU A 288 4.03 -26.61 -3.53
CA LEU A 288 3.37 -25.93 -2.41
C LEU A 288 2.03 -25.34 -2.85
N GLN A 289 0.96 -25.64 -2.12
CA GLN A 289 -0.36 -25.06 -2.35
C GLN A 289 -1.06 -24.66 -1.05
N PRO A 290 -1.64 -23.44 -0.97
CA PRO A 290 -1.42 -22.30 -1.86
C PRO A 290 -0.11 -21.55 -1.49
N VAL A 291 0.65 -21.11 -2.49
CA VAL A 291 1.83 -20.24 -2.26
C VAL A 291 1.48 -18.87 -1.68
N SER A 292 0.24 -18.41 -1.88
CA SER A 292 -0.26 -17.15 -1.33
C SER A 292 -0.37 -17.14 0.20
N GLY A 293 -0.24 -18.31 0.83
CA GLY A 293 -0.18 -18.46 2.29
C GLY A 293 1.19 -18.12 2.88
N ILE A 294 2.25 -18.04 2.07
CA ILE A 294 3.60 -17.69 2.56
C ILE A 294 3.62 -16.23 3.01
N GLN A 295 4.19 -16.00 4.19
CA GLN A 295 4.28 -14.67 4.77
C GLN A 295 5.56 -14.48 5.61
N LEU A 296 6.17 -13.28 5.50
CA LEU A 296 7.01 -12.70 6.54
C LEU A 296 6.15 -11.74 7.35
N LEU A 297 6.08 -11.95 8.66
CA LEU A 297 5.21 -11.20 9.56
C LEU A 297 6.01 -10.73 10.77
N VAL A 298 5.99 -9.43 11.04
CA VAL A 298 6.56 -8.84 12.25
C VAL A 298 5.43 -8.23 13.07
N LEU A 299 5.28 -8.73 14.29
CA LEU A 299 4.24 -8.28 15.23
C LEU A 299 4.86 -7.45 16.35
N MET A 300 4.10 -6.45 16.78
CA MET A 300 4.28 -5.74 18.06
C MET A 300 3.28 -6.27 19.08
N GLU A 301 3.24 -5.67 20.27
CA GLU A 301 2.13 -5.93 21.20
C GLU A 301 0.83 -5.36 20.63
N GLY A 302 -0.24 -6.18 20.58
CA GLY A 302 -1.54 -5.75 20.04
C GLY A 302 -1.66 -5.61 18.51
N GLY A 303 -0.55 -5.62 17.74
CA GLY A 303 -0.63 -5.27 16.30
C GLY A 303 0.43 -5.86 15.37
N THR A 304 0.31 -5.49 14.10
CA THR A 304 1.22 -5.90 13.00
C THR A 304 2.05 -4.71 12.51
N LEU A 305 3.38 -4.83 12.56
CA LEU A 305 4.31 -3.84 11.99
C LEU A 305 4.56 -4.08 10.50
N VAL A 306 4.73 -5.34 10.09
CA VAL A 306 4.94 -5.69 8.69
C VAL A 306 4.26 -7.01 8.36
N SER A 307 3.66 -7.08 7.18
CA SER A 307 3.06 -8.30 6.61
C SER A 307 3.39 -8.34 5.13
N LEU A 308 4.34 -9.19 4.75
CA LEU A 308 4.75 -9.38 3.36
C LEU A 308 4.30 -10.75 2.88
N ARG A 309 3.54 -10.77 1.79
CA ARG A 309 3.22 -11.99 1.03
C ARG A 309 4.00 -11.99 -0.29
N PRO A 310 5.13 -12.71 -0.37
CA PRO A 310 5.95 -12.70 -1.58
C PRO A 310 5.25 -13.38 -2.75
N ARG A 311 5.58 -12.97 -3.98
CA ARG A 311 5.20 -13.71 -5.18
C ARG A 311 6.14 -14.91 -5.33
N LEU A 312 5.58 -16.11 -5.25
CA LEU A 312 6.31 -17.36 -5.37
C LEU A 312 5.60 -18.28 -6.37
N GLN A 313 6.35 -19.21 -6.96
CA GLN A 313 5.83 -20.33 -7.72
C GLN A 313 5.61 -21.54 -6.81
N PRO A 314 4.65 -22.43 -7.12
CA PRO A 314 4.45 -23.66 -6.37
C PRO A 314 5.72 -24.50 -6.22
N THR A 315 6.56 -24.49 -7.27
CA THR A 315 7.87 -25.12 -7.30
C THR A 315 8.89 -24.13 -7.83
N GLN A 316 9.90 -23.81 -7.02
CA GLN A 316 11.02 -22.96 -7.40
C GLN A 316 12.25 -23.26 -6.56
N ASP A 317 13.42 -22.90 -7.08
CA ASP A 317 14.65 -22.96 -6.31
C ASP A 317 14.74 -21.81 -5.29
N TRP A 318 15.80 -21.84 -4.48
CA TRP A 318 16.07 -20.84 -3.45
C TRP A 318 16.00 -19.41 -3.99
N THR A 319 15.18 -18.59 -3.35
CA THR A 319 15.14 -17.14 -3.54
C THR A 319 15.20 -16.44 -2.18
N GLU A 320 15.80 -15.26 -2.12
CA GLU A 320 15.70 -14.41 -0.93
C GLU A 320 14.39 -13.62 -0.96
N ILE A 321 13.72 -13.54 0.19
CA ILE A 321 12.57 -12.67 0.44
C ILE A 321 12.90 -11.71 1.57
N THR A 322 12.49 -10.45 1.43
CA THR A 322 12.86 -9.36 2.37
C THR A 322 11.65 -8.48 2.68
N ALA A 323 11.45 -8.17 3.96
CA ALA A 323 10.47 -7.23 4.46
C ALA A 323 11.19 -6.13 5.25
N ASP A 324 10.98 -4.87 4.86
CA ASP A 324 11.53 -3.70 5.54
C ASP A 324 10.44 -3.03 6.36
N PHE A 325 10.78 -2.55 7.56
CA PHE A 325 9.86 -1.77 8.40
C PHE A 325 10.60 -0.72 9.23
N ILE A 326 9.89 0.33 9.61
CA ILE A 326 10.38 1.36 10.54
C ILE A 326 9.73 1.07 11.89
N ASN A 327 10.56 0.83 12.90
CA ASN A 327 10.08 0.66 14.25
C ASN A 327 9.92 2.02 14.93
N VAL A 328 8.71 2.38 15.34
CA VAL A 328 8.44 3.70 15.94
C VAL A 328 8.74 3.71 17.43
N ALA A 329 8.15 2.78 18.18
CA ALA A 329 8.17 2.79 19.65
C ALA A 329 8.58 1.46 20.29
N GLU A 330 8.56 0.35 19.54
CA GLU A 330 8.69 -0.97 20.16
C GLU A 330 10.10 -1.25 20.65
N THR A 331 10.21 -1.92 21.79
CA THR A 331 11.50 -2.41 22.32
C THR A 331 11.72 -3.90 22.05
N GLU A 332 10.68 -4.62 21.66
CA GLU A 332 10.71 -6.04 21.27
C GLU A 332 9.74 -6.25 20.10
N VAL A 333 10.09 -7.13 19.16
CA VAL A 333 9.22 -7.57 18.08
C VAL A 333 9.20 -9.10 17.98
N ARG A 334 8.12 -9.65 17.40
CA ARG A 334 8.02 -11.09 17.09
C ARG A 334 8.10 -11.28 15.58
N ALA A 335 9.16 -11.92 15.10
CA ALA A 335 9.38 -12.16 13.68
C ALA A 335 8.97 -13.60 13.31
N TYR A 336 7.93 -13.73 12.47
CA TYR A 336 7.41 -15.00 11.96
C TYR A 336 7.73 -15.16 10.48
N ALA A 337 8.18 -16.37 10.10
CA ALA A 337 8.25 -16.78 8.70
C ALA A 337 7.55 -18.13 8.53
N GLY A 338 6.79 -18.30 7.45
CA GLY A 338 6.14 -19.57 7.15
C GLY A 338 4.90 -19.45 6.29
N VAL A 339 4.06 -20.48 6.35
CA VAL A 339 2.78 -20.57 5.63
C VAL A 339 1.59 -20.53 6.59
N TRP A 340 0.56 -19.78 6.20
CA TRP A 340 -0.78 -19.81 6.79
C TRP A 340 -1.75 -20.44 5.79
N GLY A 341 -2.52 -21.45 6.20
CA GLY A 341 -3.49 -22.12 5.34
C GLY A 341 -2.87 -23.01 4.24
N GLY A 342 -1.67 -23.54 4.47
CA GLY A 342 -1.05 -24.56 3.63
C GLY A 342 -1.93 -25.81 3.52
N LYS A 343 -1.93 -26.45 2.36
CA LYS A 343 -2.74 -27.65 2.07
C LYS A 343 -1.87 -28.82 1.68
N THR A 344 -0.99 -28.64 0.70
CA THR A 344 -0.13 -29.70 0.14
C THR A 344 1.25 -29.16 -0.25
N GLY A 345 2.16 -30.09 -0.57
CA GLY A 345 3.53 -29.78 -0.95
C GLY A 345 4.42 -29.49 0.25
N ARG A 346 5.57 -28.88 -0.02
CA ARG A 346 6.57 -28.54 1.01
C ARG A 346 7.34 -27.29 0.65
N PHE A 347 7.94 -26.68 1.65
CA PHE A 347 8.88 -25.58 1.48
C PHE A 347 9.99 -25.63 2.51
N TRP A 348 11.08 -24.93 2.23
CA TRP A 348 12.21 -24.78 3.14
C TRP A 348 12.47 -23.31 3.41
N LEU A 349 12.88 -23.00 4.64
CA LEU A 349 13.44 -21.71 5.02
C LEU A 349 14.88 -21.88 5.47
N ASP A 350 15.72 -20.91 5.13
CA ASP A 350 17.11 -20.86 5.54
C ASP A 350 17.58 -19.40 5.65
N GLY A 351 18.69 -19.14 6.35
CA GLY A 351 19.29 -17.82 6.49
C GLY A 351 18.30 -16.77 6.99
N ILE A 352 17.58 -17.07 8.08
CA ILE A 352 16.58 -16.17 8.67
C ILE A 352 17.30 -15.05 9.43
N ARG A 353 17.10 -13.81 9.00
CA ARG A 353 17.82 -12.65 9.54
C ARG A 353 16.89 -11.51 9.88
N LEU A 354 17.08 -10.92 11.06
CA LEU A 354 16.52 -9.63 11.43
C LEU A 354 17.67 -8.73 11.84
N TYR A 355 17.79 -7.56 11.25
CA TYR A 355 18.89 -6.64 11.55
C TYR A 355 18.50 -5.19 11.30
N GLU A 356 19.18 -4.27 11.98
CA GLU A 356 19.08 -2.85 11.72
C GLU A 356 19.51 -2.57 10.27
N TYR A 357 18.61 -1.95 9.52
CA TYR A 357 18.77 -1.70 8.09
C TYR A 357 18.53 -0.23 7.79
N GLY A 358 19.61 0.50 7.52
CA GLY A 358 19.56 1.93 7.25
C GLY A 358 19.91 2.27 5.80
N THR A 359 18.92 2.28 4.90
CA THR A 359 19.13 2.86 3.56
C THR A 359 18.91 4.37 3.56
N LEU A 360 19.59 5.05 2.65
CA LEU A 360 19.35 6.48 2.39
C LEU A 360 18.21 6.72 1.39
N GLU A 361 17.57 5.68 0.84
CA GLU A 361 16.44 5.85 -0.08
C GLU A 361 15.22 6.49 0.62
N SER A 362 14.44 7.26 -0.13
CA SER A 362 13.13 7.78 0.29
C SER A 362 13.15 8.55 1.63
N ILE A 363 14.20 9.36 1.85
CA ILE A 363 14.24 10.34 2.95
C ILE A 363 13.34 11.52 2.56
N VAL A 364 12.27 11.72 3.32
CA VAL A 364 11.29 12.79 3.06
C VAL A 364 11.87 14.14 3.44
N ARG A 365 11.72 15.13 2.55
CA ARG A 365 12.26 16.49 2.67
C ARG A 365 11.17 17.52 2.44
N ARG A 366 10.53 17.96 3.52
CA ARG A 366 9.59 19.09 3.56
C ARG A 366 9.44 19.60 5.00
N GLU A 367 8.55 20.58 5.21
CA GLU A 367 8.16 20.97 6.56
C GLU A 367 7.64 19.76 7.35
N GLY A 368 8.07 19.68 8.62
CA GLY A 368 7.74 18.58 9.51
C GLY A 368 8.67 17.36 9.44
N THR A 369 9.68 17.37 8.57
CA THR A 369 10.66 16.28 8.43
C THR A 369 12.08 16.79 8.58
N SER A 370 12.51 17.04 9.82
CA SER A 370 13.85 17.52 10.12
C SER A 370 14.94 16.48 9.80
N LEU A 371 16.14 16.97 9.51
CA LEU A 371 17.34 16.16 9.28
C LEU A 371 18.44 16.62 10.24
N GLU A 372 19.08 15.69 10.94
CA GLU A 372 20.26 15.95 11.77
C GLU A 372 21.30 14.85 11.55
N LEU A 373 22.54 15.24 11.26
CA LEU A 373 23.68 14.33 11.22
C LEU A 373 24.58 14.61 12.42
N ARG A 374 24.82 13.59 13.24
CA ARG A 374 25.67 13.69 14.43
C ARG A 374 26.73 12.62 14.46
N SER A 375 27.85 12.92 15.12
CA SER A 375 28.88 11.92 15.40
C SER A 375 28.44 11.00 16.53
N SER A 376 28.67 9.71 16.34
CA SER A 376 28.53 8.70 17.39
C SER A 376 29.81 8.54 18.21
N ASP A 377 30.93 9.07 17.72
CA ASP A 377 32.26 8.92 18.34
C ASP A 377 32.65 10.13 19.21
N ARG A 378 32.01 11.29 19.00
CA ARG A 378 32.30 12.53 19.74
C ARG A 378 31.08 13.47 19.79
N PRO A 379 31.04 14.45 20.72
CA PRO A 379 29.96 15.43 20.78
C PRO A 379 30.07 16.46 19.63
N ALA A 380 29.67 16.06 18.42
CA ALA A 380 29.66 16.91 17.23
C ALA A 380 28.38 16.71 16.41
N THR A 381 27.83 17.80 15.90
CA THR A 381 26.73 17.83 14.92
C THR A 381 27.20 18.53 13.65
N PHE A 382 26.65 18.12 12.52
CA PHE A 382 27.08 18.55 11.20
C PHE A 382 25.91 19.21 10.46
N ALA A 383 26.21 20.26 9.71
CA ALA A 383 25.19 21.03 9.01
C ALA A 383 25.16 20.71 7.50
N GLU A 384 23.96 20.49 6.97
CA GLU A 384 23.72 20.36 5.53
C GLU A 384 24.14 21.65 4.81
N GLY A 385 24.81 21.52 3.66
CA GLY A 385 25.41 22.62 2.90
C GLY A 385 26.76 23.11 3.45
N ARG A 386 27.15 22.76 4.68
CA ARG A 386 28.46 23.13 5.26
C ARG A 386 29.40 21.95 5.43
N ASP A 387 28.91 20.86 6.01
CA ASP A 387 29.69 19.66 6.32
C ASP A 387 29.34 18.48 5.38
N PHE A 388 28.16 18.51 4.77
CA PHE A 388 27.70 17.53 3.78
C PHE A 388 26.71 18.16 2.79
N GLU A 389 26.58 17.59 1.59
CA GLU A 389 25.70 18.09 0.53
C GLU A 389 24.21 17.87 0.83
N GLU A 390 23.34 18.58 0.11
CA GLU A 390 21.88 18.47 0.23
C GLU A 390 21.38 17.04 0.04
N VAL A 391 20.63 16.53 1.03
CA VAL A 391 19.98 15.22 0.96
C VAL A 391 18.62 15.37 0.30
N LYS A 392 18.46 14.79 -0.89
CA LYS A 392 17.20 14.79 -1.65
C LYS A 392 16.42 13.50 -1.47
N ASN A 393 15.08 13.60 -1.51
CA ASN A 393 14.20 12.45 -1.52
C ASN A 393 14.33 11.68 -2.85
N ARG A 394 15.08 10.59 -2.82
CA ARG A 394 15.42 9.78 -3.99
C ARG A 394 15.38 8.30 -3.66
N ARG A 395 14.95 7.48 -4.61
CA ARG A 395 14.95 6.02 -4.46
C ARG A 395 16.34 5.39 -4.62
N ASP A 396 17.26 6.09 -5.26
CA ASP A 396 18.60 5.60 -5.61
C ASP A 396 19.71 6.28 -4.79
N LEU A 397 19.38 6.95 -3.68
CA LEU A 397 20.37 7.59 -2.82
C LEU A 397 21.18 6.52 -2.05
N GLN A 398 22.46 6.39 -2.39
CA GLN A 398 23.36 5.40 -1.80
C GLN A 398 24.30 5.98 -0.74
N TYR A 399 24.59 7.28 -0.81
CA TYR A 399 25.50 7.98 0.08
C TYR A 399 25.13 9.46 0.18
N ILE A 400 25.60 10.13 1.23
CA ILE A 400 25.60 11.59 1.36
C ILE A 400 27.01 12.07 1.08
N ALA A 401 27.20 12.98 0.13
CA ALA A 401 28.52 13.54 -0.17
C ALA A 401 28.97 14.49 0.94
N LEU A 402 30.25 14.44 1.31
CA LEU A 402 30.86 15.38 2.24
C LEU A 402 31.39 16.60 1.49
N THR A 403 31.27 17.77 2.09
CA THR A 403 31.87 18.99 1.54
C THR A 403 33.38 19.05 1.83
N PRO A 404 34.16 19.84 1.08
CA PRO A 404 35.57 20.06 1.38
C PRO A 404 35.83 20.70 2.76
N GLU A 405 34.89 21.50 3.26
CA GLU A 405 34.97 22.22 4.54
C GLU A 405 34.53 21.38 5.74
N THR A 406 34.10 20.13 5.51
CA THR A 406 33.60 19.25 6.56
C THR A 406 34.63 19.01 7.66
N THR A 407 34.15 18.91 8.88
CA THR A 407 34.97 18.46 10.01
C THR A 407 34.80 16.96 10.31
N ILE A 408 34.02 16.23 9.49
CA ILE A 408 33.84 14.78 9.58
C ILE A 408 35.14 14.07 9.20
N LYS A 409 35.59 13.15 10.04
CA LYS A 409 36.83 12.40 9.83
C LYS A 409 36.57 11.11 9.04
N GLU A 410 37.56 10.67 8.26
CA GLU A 410 37.52 9.36 7.61
C GLU A 410 37.34 8.25 8.66
N GLY A 411 36.40 7.32 8.41
CA GLY A 411 36.06 6.23 9.33
C GLY A 411 35.16 6.63 10.52
N GLU A 412 34.83 7.91 10.67
CA GLU A 412 33.95 8.39 11.75
C GLU A 412 32.56 7.75 11.65
N LYS A 413 32.06 7.24 12.78
CA LYS A 413 30.70 6.69 12.89
C LYS A 413 29.73 7.83 13.13
N LEU A 414 28.65 7.82 12.37
CA LEU A 414 27.67 8.89 12.34
C LEU A 414 26.26 8.30 12.51
N GLU A 415 25.36 9.09 13.06
CA GLU A 415 23.93 8.77 13.10
C GLU A 415 23.18 9.90 12.37
N LEU A 416 22.38 9.52 11.38
CA LEU A 416 21.47 10.42 10.69
C LEU A 416 20.07 10.25 11.28
N SER A 417 19.59 11.25 11.99
CA SER A 417 18.18 11.37 12.35
C SER A 417 17.41 12.03 11.19
N CYS A 418 16.41 11.33 10.66
CA CYS A 418 15.67 11.73 9.47
C CYS A 418 14.22 11.27 9.54
N TYR A 419 13.46 11.47 8.45
CA TYR A 419 12.14 10.89 8.28
C TYR A 419 12.11 10.08 6.99
N LYS A 420 11.62 8.85 7.09
CA LYS A 420 11.53 7.93 5.95
C LYS A 420 10.09 7.67 5.56
N THR A 421 9.87 7.47 4.27
CA THR A 421 8.59 6.99 3.74
C THR A 421 8.33 5.55 4.20
N PRO A 422 7.31 5.30 5.05
CA PRO A 422 6.87 3.94 5.30
C PRO A 422 6.08 3.42 4.09
N PHE A 423 6.03 2.10 3.94
CA PHE A 423 5.21 1.46 2.91
C PHE A 423 4.71 0.10 3.36
N VAL A 424 3.58 -0.33 2.78
CA VAL A 424 3.13 -1.71 2.88
C VAL A 424 3.47 -2.42 1.57
N GLY A 425 4.13 -3.58 1.69
CA GLY A 425 4.48 -4.41 0.54
C GLY A 425 3.30 -5.26 0.10
N HIS A 426 2.94 -5.15 -1.18
CA HIS A 426 1.97 -6.01 -1.85
C HIS A 426 2.64 -6.80 -2.96
N SER A 427 1.94 -7.82 -3.46
CA SER A 427 2.42 -8.58 -4.61
C SER A 427 2.67 -7.65 -5.81
N TRP A 428 1.87 -6.60 -6.00
CA TRP A 428 1.96 -5.63 -7.10
C TRP A 428 2.90 -4.43 -6.86
N GLY A 429 3.52 -4.32 -5.69
CA GLY A 429 4.46 -3.23 -5.39
C GLY A 429 4.31 -2.65 -3.99
N ARG A 430 4.88 -1.46 -3.78
CA ARG A 430 4.80 -0.72 -2.51
C ARG A 430 3.58 0.19 -2.51
N GLN A 431 2.73 0.05 -1.50
CA GLN A 431 1.68 1.03 -1.19
C GLN A 431 2.25 2.10 -0.26
N VAL A 432 2.20 3.37 -0.70
CA VAL A 432 2.70 4.52 0.04
C VAL A 432 1.55 5.48 0.30
N SER A 433 1.30 5.79 1.56
CA SER A 433 0.27 6.76 1.93
C SER A 433 0.82 8.20 1.92
N LEU A 434 -0.06 9.18 1.72
CA LEU A 434 0.28 10.61 1.76
C LEU A 434 0.22 11.17 3.19
N CYS A 435 0.96 12.25 3.43
CA CYS A 435 0.85 13.00 4.68
C CYS A 435 -0.33 13.96 4.62
N MET A 436 -1.38 13.63 5.36
CA MET A 436 -2.58 14.45 5.52
C MET A 436 -2.33 15.81 6.18
N SER A 437 -1.21 16.01 6.88
CA SER A 437 -0.88 17.31 7.49
C SER A 437 0.00 18.19 6.61
N ASN A 438 0.37 17.76 5.40
CA ASN A 438 1.20 18.56 4.50
C ASN A 438 0.37 19.60 3.74
N PRO A 439 0.55 20.92 3.97
CA PRO A 439 -0.26 21.95 3.31
C PRO A 439 -0.12 21.94 1.78
N ALA A 440 1.08 21.72 1.25
CA ALA A 440 1.35 21.73 -0.20
C ALA A 440 0.57 20.66 -0.98
N LEU A 441 0.13 19.60 -0.30
CA LEU A 441 -0.71 18.57 -0.92
C LEU A 441 -2.10 19.12 -1.31
N TYR A 442 -2.65 20.03 -0.51
CA TYR A 442 -3.96 20.61 -0.77
C TYR A 442 -3.93 21.60 -1.93
N ASP A 443 -2.86 22.37 -2.05
CA ASP A 443 -2.63 23.27 -3.20
C ASP A 443 -2.55 22.44 -4.50
N TYR A 444 -1.80 21.35 -4.47
CA TYR A 444 -1.70 20.42 -5.59
C TYR A 444 -3.07 19.85 -5.98
N TRP A 445 -3.84 19.33 -5.02
CA TRP A 445 -5.17 18.78 -5.29
C TRP A 445 -6.15 19.83 -5.81
N GLU A 446 -6.11 21.06 -5.30
CA GLU A 446 -6.96 22.14 -5.82
C GLU A 446 -6.65 22.44 -7.29
N GLU A 447 -5.37 22.46 -7.67
CA GLU A 447 -4.96 22.62 -9.06
C GLU A 447 -5.49 21.48 -9.96
N GLN A 448 -5.33 20.22 -9.52
CA GLN A 448 -5.82 19.06 -10.27
C GLN A 448 -7.34 19.10 -10.45
N ALA A 449 -8.09 19.38 -9.37
CA ALA A 449 -9.54 19.44 -9.39
C ALA A 449 -10.04 20.58 -10.30
N ARG A 450 -9.42 21.76 -10.23
CA ARG A 450 -9.77 22.89 -11.10
C ARG A 450 -9.50 22.57 -12.56
N ARG A 451 -8.36 21.97 -12.88
CA ARG A 451 -8.02 21.57 -14.25
C ARG A 451 -8.99 20.52 -14.77
N LEU A 452 -9.32 19.51 -13.96
CA LEU A 452 -10.30 18.49 -14.31
C LEU A 452 -11.66 19.10 -14.66
N HIS A 453 -12.15 20.01 -13.82
CA HIS A 453 -13.45 20.64 -14.02
C HIS A 453 -13.47 21.59 -15.23
N ALA A 454 -12.33 22.18 -15.59
CA ALA A 454 -12.20 22.98 -16.80
C ALA A 454 -12.23 22.14 -18.07
N VAL A 455 -11.77 20.88 -18.01
CA VAL A 455 -11.77 19.93 -19.14
C VAL A 455 -13.16 19.31 -19.34
N PHE A 456 -13.79 18.82 -18.28
CA PHE A 456 -15.20 18.41 -18.33
C PHE A 456 -15.92 18.72 -17.01
N ARG A 457 -17.18 19.16 -17.12
CA ARG A 457 -17.99 19.62 -15.98
C ARG A 457 -18.60 18.44 -15.22
N TYR A 458 -17.79 17.70 -14.48
CA TYR A 458 -18.27 16.62 -13.62
C TYR A 458 -19.18 17.15 -12.51
N LYS A 459 -20.27 16.43 -12.23
CA LYS A 459 -21.19 16.76 -11.13
C LYS A 459 -20.95 15.94 -9.88
N LYS A 460 -20.13 14.89 -9.98
CA LYS A 460 -19.85 13.94 -8.90
C LYS A 460 -18.38 13.57 -8.92
N ILE A 461 -17.83 13.27 -7.75
CA ILE A 461 -16.49 12.68 -7.63
C ILE A 461 -16.47 11.65 -6.53
N LEU A 462 -15.80 10.51 -6.77
CA LEU A 462 -15.54 9.52 -5.73
C LEU A 462 -14.10 9.67 -5.23
N LEU A 463 -13.92 10.03 -3.97
CA LEU A 463 -12.61 10.08 -3.33
C LEU A 463 -12.10 8.67 -3.03
N SER A 464 -10.92 8.33 -3.56
CA SER A 464 -10.23 7.07 -3.31
C SER A 464 -9.52 7.07 -1.94
N MET A 465 -10.29 7.28 -0.88
CA MET A 465 -9.83 7.42 0.51
C MET A 465 -10.01 6.12 1.30
N ASP A 466 -9.65 5.01 0.67
CA ASP A 466 -9.64 3.66 1.22
C ASP A 466 -8.23 3.24 1.65
N GLU A 467 -8.18 2.27 2.56
CA GLU A 467 -6.96 1.55 2.93
C GLU A 467 -5.74 2.42 3.30
N ILE A 468 -5.93 3.45 4.13
CA ILE A 468 -4.85 4.35 4.54
C ILE A 468 -3.96 3.66 5.59
N ARG A 469 -2.84 3.08 5.16
CA ARG A 469 -2.04 2.18 6.01
C ARG A 469 -0.91 2.86 6.80
N ASN A 470 -0.61 4.12 6.52
CA ASN A 470 0.44 4.85 7.22
C ASN A 470 0.05 6.32 7.43
N GLY A 471 0.43 6.89 8.57
CA GLY A 471 0.13 8.28 8.90
C GLY A 471 0.61 8.68 10.30
N GLY A 472 0.54 9.97 10.61
CA GLY A 472 0.71 10.47 11.99
C GLY A 472 2.15 10.69 12.48
N GLY A 473 3.18 10.15 11.82
CA GLY A 473 4.54 10.13 12.39
C GLY A 473 5.38 11.41 12.27
N CYS A 474 5.14 12.28 11.28
CA CYS A 474 5.98 13.47 11.07
C CYS A 474 5.65 14.61 12.05
N LEU A 475 6.54 15.59 12.20
CA LEU A 475 6.34 16.69 13.17
C LEU A 475 5.10 17.53 12.87
N LEU A 476 4.71 17.70 11.60
CA LEU A 476 3.45 18.39 11.28
C LEU A 476 2.24 17.65 11.85
N CYS A 477 2.24 16.31 11.77
CA CYS A 477 1.17 15.51 12.34
C CYS A 477 1.21 15.57 13.88
N ARG A 478 2.39 15.33 14.46
CA ARG A 478 2.57 15.24 15.92
C ARG A 478 2.35 16.57 16.65
N ASN A 479 2.73 17.68 16.03
CA ASN A 479 2.60 19.01 16.64
C ASN A 479 1.23 19.65 16.38
N SER A 480 0.35 19.01 15.60
CA SER A 480 -1.00 19.52 15.34
C SER A 480 -1.90 19.50 16.58
N GLY A 481 -1.58 18.63 17.57
CA GLY A 481 -2.45 18.35 18.71
C GLY A 481 -3.70 17.53 18.37
N MET A 482 -3.86 17.13 17.10
CA MET A 482 -4.97 16.31 16.63
C MET A 482 -4.64 14.82 16.76
N SER A 483 -5.65 14.03 17.10
CA SER A 483 -5.63 12.58 16.90
C SER A 483 -5.58 12.23 15.41
N MET A 484 -5.21 11.00 15.08
CA MET A 484 -5.20 10.56 13.69
C MET A 484 -6.61 10.51 13.06
N ALA A 485 -7.63 10.20 13.85
CA ALA A 485 -9.03 10.31 13.43
C ALA A 485 -9.41 11.76 13.03
N GLU A 486 -8.98 12.76 13.80
CA GLU A 486 -9.18 14.18 13.50
C GLU A 486 -8.37 14.63 12.27
N ILE A 487 -7.12 14.20 12.14
CA ILE A 487 -6.28 14.51 10.96
C ILE A 487 -6.93 13.95 9.68
N LEU A 488 -7.47 12.72 9.71
CA LEU A 488 -8.19 12.15 8.58
C LEU A 488 -9.46 12.97 8.25
N GLY A 489 -10.24 13.32 9.28
CA GLY A 489 -11.44 14.12 9.12
C GLY A 489 -11.17 15.51 8.53
N ASP A 490 -10.15 16.20 9.02
CA ASP A 490 -9.68 17.49 8.50
C ASP A 490 -9.23 17.37 7.03
N CYS A 491 -8.48 16.33 6.68
CA CYS A 491 -8.06 16.07 5.31
C CYS A 491 -9.25 15.88 4.36
N ILE A 492 -10.21 15.02 4.73
CA ILE A 492 -11.42 14.77 3.93
C ILE A 492 -12.23 16.05 3.81
N THR A 493 -12.38 16.82 4.91
CA THR A 493 -13.11 18.09 4.91
C THR A 493 -12.47 19.12 3.98
N LYS A 494 -11.13 19.23 3.98
CA LYS A 494 -10.40 20.11 3.06
C LYS A 494 -10.57 19.68 1.60
N GLN A 495 -10.47 18.39 1.29
CA GLN A 495 -10.75 17.87 -0.05
C GLN A 495 -12.19 18.19 -0.49
N TYR A 496 -13.17 17.88 0.35
CA TYR A 496 -14.57 18.21 0.09
C TYR A 496 -14.74 19.71 -0.22
N ASN A 497 -14.13 20.59 0.59
CA ASN A 497 -14.21 22.03 0.40
C ASN A 497 -13.53 22.53 -0.88
N ILE A 498 -12.47 21.86 -1.35
CA ILE A 498 -11.87 22.14 -2.66
C ILE A 498 -12.92 21.97 -3.76
N PHE A 499 -13.63 20.83 -3.78
CA PHE A 499 -14.66 20.57 -4.78
C PHE A 499 -15.84 21.53 -4.67
N LYS A 500 -16.31 21.82 -3.46
CA LYS A 500 -17.40 22.78 -3.25
C LYS A 500 -17.05 24.21 -3.64
N ARG A 501 -15.80 24.64 -3.52
CA ARG A 501 -15.34 25.95 -4.04
C ARG A 501 -15.30 26.02 -5.55
N ILE A 502 -15.11 24.89 -6.23
CA ILE A 502 -15.10 24.81 -7.70
C ILE A 502 -16.53 24.89 -8.22
N ASP A 503 -17.43 24.09 -7.65
CA ASP A 503 -18.86 24.12 -7.90
C ASP A 503 -19.61 23.57 -6.68
N PRO A 504 -20.45 24.37 -5.99
CA PRO A 504 -21.21 23.93 -4.83
C PRO A 504 -22.13 22.72 -5.10
N GLY A 505 -22.54 22.53 -6.36
CA GLY A 505 -23.38 21.43 -6.82
C GLY A 505 -22.66 20.08 -6.95
N ILE A 506 -21.32 20.05 -6.87
CA ILE A 506 -20.58 18.77 -6.94
C ILE A 506 -20.93 17.91 -5.73
N GLU A 507 -21.41 16.69 -5.97
CA GLU A 507 -21.55 15.68 -4.93
C GLU A 507 -20.24 14.92 -4.73
N VAL A 508 -19.83 14.76 -3.47
CA VAL A 508 -18.60 14.09 -3.10
C VAL A 508 -18.95 12.77 -2.44
N LEU A 509 -18.47 11.69 -3.04
CA LEU A 509 -18.59 10.33 -2.53
C LEU A 509 -17.24 9.88 -1.96
N ILE A 510 -17.26 8.93 -1.04
CA ILE A 510 -16.05 8.39 -0.42
C ILE A 510 -16.24 6.92 -0.04
N TRP A 511 -15.18 6.11 -0.13
CA TRP A 511 -15.19 4.74 0.40
C TRP A 511 -15.38 4.71 1.92
N SER A 512 -16.10 3.71 2.42
CA SER A 512 -16.55 3.70 3.82
C SER A 512 -15.51 3.27 4.84
N ASP A 513 -14.51 2.48 4.45
CA ASP A 513 -13.74 1.64 5.37
C ASP A 513 -12.97 2.45 6.42
N MET A 514 -12.38 3.57 6.02
CA MET A 514 -11.63 4.44 6.94
C MET A 514 -12.52 5.27 7.87
N LEU A 515 -13.85 5.22 7.69
CA LEU A 515 -14.86 5.90 8.50
C LEU A 515 -15.78 4.92 9.27
N ASP A 516 -15.72 3.63 8.96
CA ASP A 516 -16.64 2.61 9.48
C ASP A 516 -16.03 1.86 10.67
N PRO A 517 -16.62 1.98 11.89
CA PRO A 517 -16.13 1.27 13.07
C PRO A 517 -16.18 -0.25 12.97
N ALA A 518 -17.07 -0.80 12.15
CA ALA A 518 -17.15 -2.24 11.88
C ALA A 518 -16.08 -2.71 10.87
N HIS A 519 -15.27 -1.77 10.33
CA HIS A 519 -14.29 -2.01 9.29
C HIS A 519 -12.87 -1.57 9.67
N ASN A 520 -12.34 -0.49 9.06
CA ASN A 520 -10.97 -0.02 9.27
C ASN A 520 -10.89 1.17 10.25
N ALA A 521 -12.01 1.80 10.63
CA ALA A 521 -12.04 2.93 11.57
C ALA A 521 -11.99 2.47 13.04
N ARG A 522 -10.94 1.73 13.39
CA ARG A 522 -10.72 1.13 14.72
C ARG A 522 -9.23 1.14 15.10
N GLY A 523 -8.95 0.80 16.35
CA GLY A 523 -7.60 0.57 16.87
C GLY A 523 -6.79 -0.45 16.08
N ASP A 524 -5.47 -0.41 16.26
CA ASP A 524 -4.50 -1.40 15.75
C ASP A 524 -4.50 -1.58 14.22
N TYR A 525 -4.76 -0.50 13.47
CA TYR A 525 -4.78 -0.52 12.01
C TYR A 525 -3.43 -0.10 11.38
N TYR A 526 -2.60 -1.08 11.01
CA TYR A 526 -1.36 -0.90 10.24
C TYR A 526 -0.36 0.10 10.88
N GLY A 527 0.53 0.70 10.07
CA GLY A 527 1.62 1.60 10.49
C GLY A 527 1.17 3.04 10.76
N VAL A 528 -0.01 3.19 11.34
CA VAL A 528 -0.59 4.47 11.71
C VAL A 528 -0.22 4.80 13.15
N VAL A 529 0.31 6.00 13.39
CA VAL A 529 0.55 6.48 14.76
C VAL A 529 -0.79 6.97 15.34
N GLY A 530 -1.36 6.20 16.26
CA GLY A 530 -2.73 6.36 16.76
C GLY A 530 -3.68 5.43 16.01
N ASP A 531 -4.95 5.83 15.87
CA ASP A 531 -5.94 5.05 15.12
C ASP A 531 -7.04 5.91 14.49
N PHE A 532 -7.93 5.28 13.74
CA PHE A 532 -9.03 5.94 13.04
C PHE A 532 -10.37 5.86 13.78
N THR A 533 -10.38 5.44 15.04
CA THR A 533 -11.59 5.32 15.85
C THR A 533 -12.31 6.66 15.90
N GLY A 534 -13.57 6.68 15.48
CA GLY A 534 -14.40 7.89 15.50
C GLY A 534 -14.10 8.89 14.38
N SER A 535 -13.28 8.56 13.38
CA SER A 535 -12.97 9.44 12.23
C SER A 535 -14.21 10.03 11.53
N TRP A 536 -15.30 9.26 11.43
CA TRP A 536 -16.60 9.69 10.89
C TRP A 536 -17.24 10.88 11.60
N LYS A 537 -16.82 11.21 12.83
CA LYS A 537 -17.31 12.38 13.58
C LYS A 537 -16.80 13.69 12.99
N HIS A 538 -15.71 13.65 12.21
CA HIS A 538 -14.93 14.80 11.78
C HIS A 538 -15.05 15.10 10.27
N VAL A 539 -16.05 14.51 9.59
CA VAL A 539 -16.25 14.68 8.15
C VAL A 539 -17.58 15.38 7.82
N PRO A 540 -17.71 16.04 6.65
CA PRO A 540 -18.95 16.71 6.25
C PRO A 540 -20.11 15.73 6.10
N ARG A 541 -21.29 16.07 6.65
CA ARG A 541 -22.48 15.21 6.60
C ARG A 541 -23.08 15.05 5.21
N GLU A 542 -22.73 15.93 4.27
CA GLU A 542 -23.19 15.87 2.88
C GLU A 542 -22.51 14.79 2.03
N LEU A 543 -21.44 14.16 2.55
CA LEU A 543 -20.76 13.06 1.88
C LEU A 543 -21.73 11.90 1.62
N ILE A 544 -21.53 11.23 0.49
CA ILE A 544 -22.17 9.95 0.20
C ILE A 544 -21.17 8.83 0.48
N ILE A 545 -21.52 7.93 1.41
CA ILE A 545 -20.63 6.86 1.86
C ILE A 545 -20.84 5.61 1.00
N ALA A 546 -19.81 5.23 0.26
CA ALA A 546 -19.78 4.01 -0.55
C ALA A 546 -19.32 2.81 0.30
N CYS A 547 -20.29 2.05 0.83
CA CYS A 547 -20.07 0.86 1.64
C CYS A 547 -19.72 -0.33 0.75
N TRP A 548 -18.60 -1.02 1.02
CA TRP A 548 -18.08 -2.05 0.11
C TRP A 548 -17.89 -3.44 0.72
N TYR A 549 -17.93 -3.59 2.05
CA TYR A 549 -17.67 -4.91 2.65
C TYR A 549 -18.96 -5.72 2.85
N HIS A 550 -19.19 -6.68 1.94
CA HIS A 550 -20.42 -7.48 1.90
C HIS A 550 -20.81 -8.13 3.23
N ARG A 551 -19.85 -8.67 4.00
CA ARG A 551 -20.13 -9.40 5.25
C ARG A 551 -20.75 -8.53 6.34
N ILE A 552 -20.41 -7.25 6.36
CA ILE A 552 -20.87 -6.28 7.36
C ILE A 552 -21.85 -5.25 6.78
N ARG A 553 -22.33 -5.46 5.54
CA ARG A 553 -23.14 -4.47 4.81
C ARG A 553 -24.33 -3.91 5.59
N ASP A 554 -25.04 -4.77 6.32
CA ASP A 554 -26.22 -4.37 7.11
C ASP A 554 -25.82 -3.50 8.31
N GLU A 555 -24.67 -3.77 8.91
CA GLU A 555 -24.11 -2.99 10.02
C GLU A 555 -23.61 -1.63 9.53
N SER A 556 -22.78 -1.61 8.48
CA SER A 556 -22.23 -0.39 7.87
C SER A 556 -23.35 0.54 7.38
N LEU A 557 -24.29 0.02 6.60
CA LEU A 557 -25.40 0.80 6.03
C LEU A 557 -26.28 1.40 7.13
N ARG A 558 -26.62 0.61 8.16
CA ARG A 558 -27.39 1.09 9.32
C ARG A 558 -26.62 2.18 10.04
N PHE A 559 -25.35 1.94 10.36
CA PHE A 559 -24.50 2.88 11.08
C PHE A 559 -24.45 4.24 10.41
N PHE A 560 -24.07 4.31 9.12
CA PHE A 560 -23.97 5.59 8.42
C PHE A 560 -25.32 6.29 8.24
N SER A 561 -26.40 5.54 8.00
CA SER A 561 -27.76 6.07 7.94
C SER A 561 -28.19 6.72 9.27
N GLU A 562 -27.90 6.08 10.41
CA GLU A 562 -28.18 6.62 11.74
C GLU A 562 -27.39 7.89 12.06
N GLN A 563 -26.20 8.08 11.45
CA GLN A 563 -25.42 9.30 11.55
C GLN A 563 -25.84 10.40 10.56
N GLY A 564 -26.87 10.15 9.74
CA GLY A 564 -27.41 11.15 8.80
C GLY A 564 -26.79 11.13 7.40
N PHE A 565 -25.87 10.20 7.11
CA PHE A 565 -25.24 10.12 5.80
C PHE A 565 -26.14 9.47 4.76
N ARG A 566 -25.94 9.87 3.50
CA ARG A 566 -26.44 9.13 2.34
C ARG A 566 -25.47 7.99 2.03
N THR A 567 -25.99 6.85 1.58
CA THR A 567 -25.18 5.64 1.36
C THR A 567 -25.35 5.05 -0.03
N LEU A 568 -24.27 4.45 -0.54
CA LEU A 568 -24.23 3.70 -1.78
C LEU A 568 -23.57 2.34 -1.52
N GLY A 569 -24.14 1.25 -2.05
CA GLY A 569 -23.54 -0.08 -1.93
C GLY A 569 -22.60 -0.40 -3.11
N ALA A 570 -21.33 -0.69 -2.85
CA ALA A 570 -20.41 -1.26 -3.82
C ALA A 570 -20.53 -2.78 -3.78
N ALA A 571 -21.32 -3.32 -4.71
CA ALA A 571 -22.10 -4.53 -4.47
C ALA A 571 -21.55 -5.80 -5.15
N TYR A 572 -20.63 -5.65 -6.10
CA TYR A 572 -19.96 -6.79 -6.75
C TYR A 572 -18.50 -6.84 -6.30
N TYR A 573 -17.93 -8.04 -6.23
CA TYR A 573 -16.52 -8.23 -5.85
C TYR A 573 -16.00 -9.51 -6.53
N ASP A 574 -15.87 -9.45 -7.86
CA ASP A 574 -15.26 -10.49 -8.71
C ASP A 574 -15.80 -11.93 -8.50
N ALA A 575 -17.04 -12.04 -8.01
CA ALA A 575 -17.71 -13.29 -7.72
C ALA A 575 -18.24 -13.97 -9.00
N ASP A 576 -18.42 -15.29 -8.98
CA ASP A 576 -18.87 -16.03 -10.17
C ASP A 576 -20.37 -15.86 -10.47
N ASN A 577 -21.11 -15.14 -9.63
CA ASN A 577 -22.54 -14.84 -9.81
C ASN A 577 -22.97 -13.55 -9.09
N LEU A 578 -24.24 -13.16 -9.24
CA LEU A 578 -24.82 -11.91 -8.73
C LEU A 578 -25.56 -12.05 -7.38
N ARG A 579 -25.50 -13.20 -6.70
CA ARG A 579 -26.22 -13.42 -5.43
C ARG A 579 -25.86 -12.37 -4.38
N GLY A 580 -24.59 -12.02 -4.26
CA GLY A 580 -24.14 -10.96 -3.34
C GLY A 580 -24.77 -9.60 -3.68
N CYS A 581 -24.99 -9.30 -4.95
CA CYS A 581 -25.66 -8.07 -5.39
C CYS A 581 -27.15 -8.06 -5.03
N GLU A 582 -27.84 -9.20 -5.12
CA GLU A 582 -29.22 -9.35 -4.66
C GLU A 582 -29.34 -9.10 -3.16
N GLU A 583 -28.41 -9.65 -2.38
CA GLU A 583 -28.33 -9.43 -0.93
C GLU A 583 -28.08 -7.95 -0.58
N TRP A 584 -27.19 -7.27 -1.33
CA TRP A 584 -26.99 -5.82 -1.22
C TRP A 584 -28.27 -5.02 -1.51
N LEU A 585 -29.02 -5.38 -2.56
CA LEU A 585 -30.29 -4.72 -2.87
C LEU A 585 -31.30 -4.86 -1.74
N VAL A 586 -31.38 -6.03 -1.10
CA VAL A 586 -32.27 -6.24 0.07
C VAL A 586 -31.87 -5.32 1.23
N SER A 587 -30.57 -5.20 1.51
CA SER A 587 -30.06 -4.29 2.55
C SER A 587 -30.36 -2.83 2.22
N LEU A 588 -30.00 -2.38 1.01
CA LEU A 588 -30.18 -0.99 0.56
C LEU A 588 -31.66 -0.57 0.56
N LYS A 589 -32.59 -1.45 0.17
CA LYS A 589 -34.04 -1.16 0.20
C LYS A 589 -34.56 -0.85 1.61
N LYS A 590 -33.92 -1.40 2.65
CA LYS A 590 -34.30 -1.18 4.06
C LYS A 590 -33.57 0.01 4.68
N THR A 591 -32.50 0.48 4.07
CA THR A 591 -31.65 1.55 4.59
C THR A 591 -32.20 2.92 4.20
N ARG A 592 -32.50 3.75 5.20
CA ARG A 592 -32.91 5.14 5.00
C ARG A 592 -31.74 5.96 4.45
N GLY A 593 -31.98 6.80 3.44
CA GLY A 593 -30.92 7.59 2.80
C GLY A 593 -29.98 6.79 1.89
N ALA A 594 -30.27 5.50 1.63
CA ALA A 594 -29.59 4.78 0.55
C ALA A 594 -29.98 5.41 -0.80
N VAL A 595 -28.97 5.77 -1.59
CA VAL A 595 -29.14 6.46 -2.87
C VAL A 595 -28.71 5.61 -4.06
N GLY A 596 -27.94 4.54 -3.84
CA GLY A 596 -27.34 3.85 -4.96
C GLY A 596 -26.75 2.47 -4.72
N ILE A 597 -26.42 1.83 -5.84
CA ILE A 597 -25.69 0.58 -5.93
C ILE A 597 -24.71 0.65 -7.11
N MET A 598 -23.53 0.06 -6.95
CA MET A 598 -22.46 0.08 -7.96
C MET A 598 -21.87 -1.31 -8.17
N TYR A 599 -21.69 -1.69 -9.44
CA TYR A 599 -20.96 -2.89 -9.83
C TYR A 599 -19.45 -2.63 -9.77
N THR A 600 -18.76 -3.24 -8.81
CA THR A 600 -17.32 -3.10 -8.58
C THR A 600 -16.56 -4.36 -8.95
N SER A 601 -15.60 -4.25 -9.86
CA SER A 601 -14.70 -5.36 -10.22
C SER A 601 -13.26 -4.88 -10.14
N TRP A 602 -12.39 -5.70 -9.56
CA TRP A 602 -10.93 -5.48 -9.46
C TRP A 602 -10.16 -6.44 -10.36
N GLU A 603 -10.81 -7.48 -10.87
CA GLU A 603 -10.24 -8.45 -11.82
C GLU A 603 -10.66 -8.19 -13.27
N ARG A 604 -11.47 -7.14 -13.51
CA ARG A 604 -12.10 -6.84 -14.81
C ARG A 604 -13.09 -7.92 -15.26
N LYS A 605 -13.74 -8.58 -14.30
CA LYS A 605 -14.88 -9.47 -14.53
C LYS A 605 -16.12 -8.62 -14.78
N TYR A 606 -16.41 -8.34 -16.06
CA TYR A 606 -17.56 -7.53 -16.49
C TYR A 606 -18.62 -8.35 -17.23
N GLU A 607 -18.46 -9.67 -17.32
CA GLU A 607 -19.38 -10.57 -18.02
C GLU A 607 -20.79 -10.56 -17.41
N LEU A 608 -20.88 -10.27 -16.11
CA LEU A 608 -22.15 -10.20 -15.38
C LEU A 608 -22.75 -8.78 -15.33
N LEU A 609 -22.12 -7.79 -15.98
CA LEU A 609 -22.55 -6.39 -15.91
C LEU A 609 -23.96 -6.19 -16.46
N ALA A 610 -24.30 -6.82 -17.58
CA ALA A 610 -25.65 -6.75 -18.15
C ALA A 610 -26.70 -7.30 -17.18
N GLY A 611 -26.46 -8.50 -16.63
CA GLY A 611 -27.35 -9.12 -15.64
C GLY A 611 -27.47 -8.31 -14.35
N PHE A 612 -26.40 -7.63 -13.93
CA PHE A 612 -26.47 -6.70 -12.81
C PHE A 612 -27.36 -5.49 -13.14
N GLY A 613 -27.21 -4.90 -14.32
CA GLY A 613 -28.05 -3.80 -14.79
C GLY A 613 -29.53 -4.17 -14.78
N GLU A 614 -29.88 -5.32 -15.35
CA GLU A 614 -31.25 -5.83 -15.30
C GLU A 614 -31.74 -6.04 -13.87
N LEU A 615 -30.92 -6.62 -13.00
CA LEU A 615 -31.26 -6.88 -11.60
C LEU A 615 -31.62 -5.58 -10.85
N VAL A 616 -30.83 -4.52 -11.02
CA VAL A 616 -31.01 -3.25 -10.29
C VAL A 616 -32.02 -2.31 -10.93
N SER A 617 -32.49 -2.63 -12.15
CA SER A 617 -33.44 -1.83 -12.93
C SER A 617 -34.84 -2.44 -12.98
N ARG A 618 -35.06 -3.61 -12.36
CA ARG A 618 -36.40 -4.17 -12.16
C ARG A 618 -37.14 -3.33 -11.12
N GLY A 619 -38.17 -2.62 -11.57
CA GLY A 619 -39.16 -1.98 -10.68
C GLY A 619 -39.83 -3.01 -9.78
N GLU A 620 -40.48 -2.55 -8.71
CA GLU A 620 -41.22 -3.42 -7.78
C GLU A 620 -42.35 -4.21 -8.47
#